data_AF-K9VCR7-F1
#
_entry.id   AF-K9VCR7-F1
#
_cell.length_a   1.000
_cell.length_b   1.000
_cell.length_c   1.000
_cell.angle_alpha   90.00
_cell.angle_beta   90.00
_cell.angle_gamma   90.00
#
_symmetry.space_group_name_H-M   'P 1'
#
loop_
_entity.id
_entity.type
_entity.pdbx_description
1 polymer ?
#
loop_
_entity_poly.entity_id
_entity_poly.type
_entity_poly.pdbx_seq_one_letter_code
_entity_poly.pdbx_strand_id
1 'polypeptide(L)'
;MMLTLSPATVISQIRPTVESLPDGDYRYRDSFAIDRPFREIQFRKQDRYITGSDSDKRTGKSYCFRGIPQHNNIINITVAIEISPKTAQKTEWKLAPGNPINFDRLYPLPAGPGLELYKCLTAFLPNLKD
;
A
#
# COMPACT_ATOMS: atom_id res chain seq x y z
N MET A 1 10.30 -13.12 39.99
CA MET A 1 10.96 -12.14 39.11
C MET A 1 9.91 -11.57 38.18
N MET A 2 9.47 -10.33 38.39
CA MET A 2 8.57 -9.64 37.44
C MET A 2 9.44 -9.01 36.35
N LEU A 3 9.28 -9.45 35.11
CA LEU A 3 9.91 -8.83 33.94
C LEU A 3 9.18 -7.51 33.68
N THR A 4 9.79 -6.39 34.05
CA THR A 4 9.33 -5.06 33.66
C THR A 4 9.60 -4.89 32.16
N LEU A 5 8.57 -5.10 31.36
CA LEU A 5 8.59 -4.75 29.94
C LEU A 5 8.75 -3.23 29.81
N SER A 6 9.78 -2.80 29.09
CA SER A 6 10.01 -1.38 28.82
C SER A 6 8.89 -0.81 27.95
N PRO A 7 8.53 0.48 28.09
CA PRO A 7 7.44 1.09 27.33
C PRO A 7 7.64 1.02 25.81
N ALA A 8 8.89 0.96 25.32
CA ALA A 8 9.21 0.70 23.91
C ALA A 8 8.74 -0.70 23.44
N THR A 9 8.81 -1.71 24.32
CA THR A 9 8.33 -3.07 24.05
C THR A 9 6.80 -3.13 24.03
N VAL A 10 6.13 -2.32 24.88
CA VAL A 10 4.67 -2.25 24.96
C VAL A 10 4.07 -1.54 23.74
N ILE A 11 4.68 -0.46 23.25
CA ILE A 11 4.18 0.29 22.08
C ILE A 11 4.35 -0.53 20.78
N SER A 12 5.41 -1.32 20.68
CA SER A 12 5.60 -2.28 19.58
C SER A 12 4.50 -3.36 19.54
N GLN A 13 3.86 -3.68 20.66
CA GLN A 13 2.83 -4.72 20.77
C GLN A 13 1.40 -4.23 20.45
N ILE A 14 1.17 -2.92 20.35
CA ILE A 14 -0.19 -2.34 20.18
C ILE A 14 -0.45 -1.86 18.75
N ARG A 15 0.51 -1.98 17.84
CA ARG A 15 0.26 -1.64 16.44
C ARG A 15 -0.49 -2.79 15.76
N PRO A 16 -1.72 -2.58 15.26
CA PRO A 16 -2.41 -3.61 14.48
C PRO A 16 -1.58 -3.98 13.26
N THR A 17 -1.47 -5.27 12.99
CA THR A 17 -0.87 -5.78 11.76
C THR A 17 -1.75 -5.42 10.57
N VAL A 18 -1.17 -5.31 9.38
CA VAL A 18 -1.93 -5.04 8.14
C VAL A 18 -3.07 -6.05 7.93
N GLU A 19 -2.88 -7.31 8.30
CA GLU A 19 -3.92 -8.35 8.29
C GLU A 19 -5.10 -8.05 9.21
N SER A 20 -4.84 -7.54 10.42
CA SER A 20 -5.87 -7.24 11.41
C SER A 20 -6.65 -5.94 11.16
N LEU A 21 -6.25 -5.16 10.15
CA LEU A 21 -6.92 -3.90 9.85
C LEU A 21 -8.37 -4.12 9.42
N PRO A 22 -9.32 -3.28 9.85
CA PRO A 22 -10.65 -3.26 9.29
C PRO A 22 -10.62 -2.82 7.82
N ASP A 23 -11.72 -3.01 7.12
CA ASP A 23 -11.85 -2.48 5.77
C ASP A 23 -11.85 -0.95 5.78
N GLY A 24 -11.17 -0.35 4.81
CA GLY A 24 -10.94 1.08 4.78
C GLY A 24 -9.67 1.48 4.04
N ASP A 25 -9.38 2.77 4.09
CA ASP A 25 -8.24 3.38 3.43
C ASP A 25 -7.12 3.67 4.42
N TYR A 26 -5.89 3.42 4.00
CA TYR A 26 -4.71 3.52 4.83
C TYR A 26 -3.55 4.18 4.11
N ARG A 27 -2.70 4.84 4.89
CA ARG A 27 -1.50 5.53 4.41
C ARG A 27 -0.33 5.23 5.32
N TYR A 28 0.81 4.94 4.72
CA TYR A 28 2.05 4.62 5.40
C TYR A 28 3.23 5.33 4.74
N ARG A 29 4.24 5.71 5.53
CA ARG A 29 5.51 6.25 5.03
C ARG A 29 6.70 5.65 5.75
N ASP A 30 7.86 5.59 5.10
CA ASP A 30 9.11 5.20 5.77
C ASP A 30 9.81 6.36 6.52
N SER A 31 9.26 7.57 6.47
CA SER A 31 9.79 8.76 7.12
C SER A 31 8.69 9.79 7.44
N PHE A 32 8.85 10.52 8.55
CA PHE A 32 8.04 11.69 8.91
C PHE A 32 8.69 13.02 8.48
N ALA A 33 9.95 13.00 8.03
CA ALA A 33 10.67 14.20 7.64
C ALA A 33 10.05 14.83 6.39
N ILE A 34 9.60 16.07 6.50
CA ILE A 34 8.90 16.81 5.43
C ILE A 34 9.87 17.25 4.32
N ASP A 35 11.16 17.39 4.67
CA ASP A 35 12.23 17.91 3.82
C ASP A 35 13.03 16.82 3.08
N ARG A 36 12.68 15.54 3.25
CA ARG A 36 13.40 14.43 2.64
C ARG A 36 12.50 13.57 1.76
N PRO A 37 12.99 13.07 0.62
CA PRO A 37 12.23 12.12 -0.18
C PRO A 37 11.94 10.85 0.64
N PHE A 38 10.70 10.38 0.54
CA PHE A 38 10.17 9.25 1.30
C PHE A 38 9.52 8.22 0.38
N ARG A 39 9.37 6.99 0.88
CA ARG A 39 8.49 5.99 0.28
C ARG A 39 7.14 6.13 0.96
N GLU A 40 6.09 6.13 0.16
CA GLU A 40 4.70 6.20 0.61
C GLU A 40 3.91 5.06 0.01
N ILE A 41 3.15 4.40 0.88
CA ILE A 41 2.22 3.35 0.51
C ILE A 41 0.83 3.79 0.91
N GLN A 42 -0.07 3.82 -0.05
CA GLN A 42 -1.47 4.10 0.16
C GLN A 42 -2.25 2.88 -0.29
N PHE A 43 -3.24 2.42 0.49
CA PHE A 43 -4.06 1.30 0.05
C PHE A 43 -5.47 1.31 0.62
N ARG A 44 -6.38 0.66 -0.11
CA ARG A 44 -7.68 0.24 0.38
C ARG A 44 -7.62 -1.24 0.75
N LYS A 45 -8.01 -1.57 1.97
CA LYS A 45 -8.33 -2.94 2.37
C LYS A 45 -9.83 -3.17 2.19
N GLN A 46 -10.18 -4.25 1.51
CA GLN A 46 -11.55 -4.69 1.31
C GLN A 46 -11.57 -6.22 1.32
N ASP A 47 -12.29 -6.81 2.27
CA ASP A 47 -12.30 -8.24 2.57
C ASP A 47 -10.87 -8.80 2.77
N ARG A 48 -10.46 -9.72 1.89
CA ARG A 48 -9.15 -10.39 1.86
C ARG A 48 -8.15 -9.73 0.92
N TYR A 49 -8.51 -8.62 0.28
CA TYR A 49 -7.67 -7.96 -0.71
C TYR A 49 -7.22 -6.59 -0.24
N ILE A 50 -5.98 -6.25 -0.61
CA ILE A 50 -5.47 -4.90 -0.52
C ILE A 50 -5.12 -4.43 -1.91
N THR A 51 -5.65 -3.27 -2.30
CA THR A 51 -5.34 -2.60 -3.57
C THR A 51 -4.82 -1.20 -3.27
N GLY A 52 -3.69 -0.83 -3.84
CA GLY A 52 -3.03 0.42 -3.48
C GLY A 52 -1.93 0.85 -4.43
N SER A 53 -1.21 1.89 -4.01
CA SER A 53 -0.03 2.41 -4.67
C SER A 53 1.18 2.36 -3.73
N ASP A 54 2.34 2.09 -4.31
CA ASP A 54 3.63 2.23 -3.67
C ASP A 54 4.46 3.22 -4.48
N SER A 55 4.76 4.37 -3.88
CA SER A 55 5.49 5.47 -4.50
C SER A 55 6.76 5.75 -3.70
N ASP A 56 7.91 5.61 -4.34
CA ASP A 56 9.19 6.02 -3.78
C ASP A 56 9.64 7.33 -4.40
N LYS A 57 9.51 8.42 -3.63
CA LYS A 57 9.89 9.77 -4.08
C LYS A 57 11.42 9.92 -4.24
N ARG A 58 12.23 8.99 -3.73
CA ARG A 58 13.69 8.99 -3.91
C ARG A 58 14.09 8.56 -5.31
N THR A 59 13.38 7.57 -5.84
CA THR A 59 13.67 6.97 -7.15
C THR A 59 12.71 7.46 -8.24
N GLY A 60 11.64 8.18 -7.86
CA GLY A 60 10.56 8.59 -8.77
C GLY A 60 9.66 7.44 -9.22
N LYS A 61 9.87 6.22 -8.70
CA LYS A 61 9.09 5.05 -9.07
C LYS A 61 7.75 5.07 -8.35
N SER A 62 6.69 4.75 -9.08
CA SER A 62 5.34 4.56 -8.55
C SER A 62 4.68 3.42 -9.29
N TYR A 63 4.03 2.52 -8.56
CA TYR A 63 3.27 1.44 -9.16
C TYR A 63 2.02 1.13 -8.35
N CYS A 64 0.99 0.65 -9.07
CA CYS A 64 -0.21 0.12 -8.46
C CYS A 64 -0.03 -1.36 -8.15
N PHE A 65 -0.56 -1.80 -7.02
CA PHE A 65 -0.49 -3.20 -6.60
C PHE A 65 -1.83 -3.70 -6.07
N ARG A 66 -2.04 -5.02 -6.19
CA ARG A 66 -3.09 -5.76 -5.51
C ARG A 66 -2.50 -7.03 -4.90
N GLY A 67 -2.82 -7.30 -3.65
CA GLY A 67 -2.30 -8.48 -2.93
C GLY A 67 -3.21 -8.91 -1.79
N ILE A 68 -2.69 -9.81 -0.96
CA ILE A 68 -3.37 -10.35 0.21
C ILE A 68 -2.57 -9.99 1.45
N PRO A 69 -3.19 -9.45 2.51
CA PRO A 69 -2.47 -9.21 3.75
C PRO A 69 -2.08 -10.54 4.42
N GLN A 70 -0.87 -10.60 4.96
CA GLN A 70 -0.41 -11.69 5.81
C GLN A 70 0.47 -11.10 6.90
N HIS A 71 0.01 -11.17 8.15
CA HIS A 71 0.61 -10.47 9.28
C HIS A 71 0.81 -8.98 8.95
N ASN A 72 2.06 -8.51 9.00
CA ASN A 72 2.43 -7.12 8.68
C ASN A 72 3.03 -6.97 7.27
N ASN A 73 2.69 -7.90 6.37
CA ASN A 73 3.10 -7.90 4.98
C ASN A 73 1.89 -7.92 4.05
N ILE A 74 2.13 -7.55 2.80
CA ILE A 74 1.24 -7.86 1.67
C ILE A 74 1.99 -8.83 0.77
N ILE A 75 1.38 -9.98 0.51
CA ILE A 75 1.92 -11.08 -0.27
C ILE A 75 1.07 -11.35 -1.51
N ASN A 76 1.53 -12.25 -2.38
CA ASN A 76 0.88 -12.60 -3.65
C ASN A 76 0.52 -11.36 -4.46
N ILE A 77 1.47 -10.44 -4.53
CA ILE A 77 1.27 -9.15 -5.16
C ILE A 77 1.25 -9.30 -6.68
N THR A 78 0.23 -8.71 -7.28
CA THR A 78 0.19 -8.36 -8.70
C THR A 78 0.39 -6.86 -8.81
N VAL A 79 1.31 -6.41 -9.66
CA VAL A 79 1.51 -5.00 -10.00
C VAL A 79 0.84 -4.68 -11.33
N ALA A 80 0.29 -3.47 -11.43
CA ALA A 80 -0.25 -2.94 -12.67
C ALA A 80 0.69 -1.86 -13.21
N ILE A 81 1.17 -2.08 -14.43
CA ILE A 81 2.09 -1.19 -15.15
C ILE A 81 1.31 -0.51 -16.25
N GLU A 82 1.27 0.82 -16.21
CA GLU A 82 0.61 1.62 -17.25
C GLU A 82 1.37 1.45 -18.56
N ILE A 83 0.66 1.08 -19.61
CA ILE A 83 1.21 0.98 -20.96
C ILE A 83 0.72 2.22 -21.70
N SER A 84 1.65 2.99 -22.29
CA SER A 84 1.30 4.16 -23.09
C SER A 84 0.28 3.76 -24.16
N PRO A 85 -0.90 4.40 -24.23
CA PRO A 85 -1.88 4.06 -25.22
C PRO A 85 -1.35 4.34 -26.63
N LYS A 86 -1.63 3.45 -27.59
CA LYS A 86 -1.48 3.79 -29.01
C LYS A 86 -2.55 4.80 -29.48
N THR A 87 -3.61 5.00 -28.70
CA THR A 87 -4.73 5.91 -28.99
C THR A 87 -5.27 6.54 -27.70
N ALA A 88 -5.63 7.83 -27.74
CA ALA A 88 -5.93 8.68 -26.58
C ALA A 88 -7.17 8.30 -25.73
N GLN A 89 -7.79 7.14 -25.92
CA GLN A 89 -9.10 6.82 -25.34
C GLN A 89 -9.10 5.71 -24.28
N LYS A 90 -8.00 4.97 -24.06
CA LYS A 90 -7.99 3.91 -23.04
C LYS A 90 -6.63 3.74 -22.38
N THR A 91 -6.56 3.91 -21.06
CA THR A 91 -5.39 3.48 -20.28
C THR A 91 -5.36 1.96 -20.25
N GLU A 92 -4.32 1.37 -20.84
CA GLU A 92 -4.09 -0.07 -20.78
C GLU A 92 -3.10 -0.41 -19.66
N TRP A 93 -3.36 -1.51 -18.98
CA TRP A 93 -2.56 -1.98 -17.86
C TRP A 93 -1.99 -3.36 -18.15
N LYS A 94 -0.67 -3.51 -18.00
CA LYS A 94 -0.03 -4.82 -17.96
C LYS A 94 0.05 -5.29 -16.52
N LEU A 95 -0.46 -6.48 -16.26
CA LEU A 95 -0.33 -7.13 -14.96
C LEU A 95 0.93 -8.00 -14.92
N ALA A 96 1.68 -7.92 -13.82
CA ALA A 96 2.88 -8.71 -13.58
C ALA A 96 2.98 -9.11 -12.10
N PRO A 97 3.69 -10.20 -11.76
CA PRO A 97 3.97 -10.51 -10.36
C PRO A 97 4.85 -9.42 -9.74
N GLY A 98 4.58 -9.09 -8.48
CA GLY A 98 5.35 -8.13 -7.68
C GLY A 98 5.97 -8.77 -6.44
N ASN A 99 6.87 -8.02 -5.82
CA ASN A 99 7.53 -8.44 -4.58
C ASN A 99 6.66 -8.15 -3.36
N PRO A 100 6.76 -8.95 -2.28
CA PRO A 100 6.10 -8.66 -1.02
C PRO A 100 6.42 -7.26 -0.47
N ILE A 101 5.43 -6.64 0.16
CA ILE A 101 5.59 -5.34 0.82
C ILE A 101 5.56 -5.55 2.33
N ASN A 102 6.61 -5.12 3.03
CA ASN A 102 6.74 -5.21 4.48
C ASN A 102 6.45 -3.85 5.15
N PHE A 103 5.67 -3.87 6.24
CA PHE A 103 5.23 -2.66 6.96
C PHE A 103 5.94 -2.41 8.30
N ASP A 104 6.93 -3.23 8.68
CA ASP A 104 7.60 -3.16 9.98
C ASP A 104 8.35 -1.83 10.16
N ARG A 105 8.86 -1.27 9.06
CA ARG A 105 9.61 -0.01 9.04
C ARG A 105 8.81 1.18 8.52
N LEU A 106 7.53 1.00 8.26
CA LEU A 106 6.65 2.06 7.80
C LEU A 106 5.86 2.60 8.97
N TYR A 107 5.64 3.91 9.02
CA TYR A 107 4.80 4.58 10.00
C TYR A 107 3.40 4.81 9.43
N PRO A 108 2.34 4.53 10.20
CA PRO A 108 0.98 4.81 9.76
C PRO A 108 0.74 6.32 9.82
N LEU A 109 -0.03 6.82 8.86
CA LEU A 109 -0.46 8.21 8.79
C LEU A 109 -1.99 8.26 8.70
N PRO A 110 -2.61 9.37 9.12
CA PRO A 110 -4.02 9.59 8.85
C PRO A 110 -4.32 9.42 7.36
N ALA A 111 -5.35 8.62 7.06
CA ALA A 111 -5.95 8.55 5.74
C ALA A 111 -6.63 9.90 5.45
N GLY A 112 -5.84 10.86 4.97
CA GLY A 112 -6.28 12.21 4.67
C GLY A 112 -6.67 12.41 3.20
N PRO A 113 -7.12 13.61 2.83
CA PRO A 113 -7.34 13.99 1.43
C PRO A 113 -6.04 13.82 0.61
N GLY A 114 -6.18 13.44 -0.66
CA GLY A 114 -5.05 13.18 -1.57
C GLY A 114 -4.63 11.71 -1.67
N LEU A 115 -5.50 10.78 -1.27
CA LEU A 115 -5.31 9.37 -1.57
C LEU A 115 -5.48 9.15 -3.08
N GLU A 116 -4.40 8.85 -3.80
CA GLU A 116 -4.42 8.57 -5.25
C GLU A 116 -4.81 7.11 -5.54
N LEU A 117 -5.76 6.58 -4.76
CA LEU A 117 -6.19 5.19 -4.86
C LEU A 117 -7.03 4.93 -6.09
N TYR A 118 -7.78 5.92 -6.59
CA TYR A 118 -8.69 5.74 -7.71
C TYR A 118 -8.00 5.17 -8.96
N LYS A 119 -6.81 5.67 -9.29
CA LYS A 119 -5.99 5.18 -10.43
C LYS A 119 -5.62 3.69 -10.26
N CYS A 120 -5.28 3.27 -9.05
CA CYS A 120 -4.92 1.88 -8.78
C CYS A 120 -6.14 0.97 -8.66
N LEU A 121 -7.25 1.47 -8.12
CA LEU A 121 -8.51 0.73 -8.10
C LEU A 121 -8.96 0.42 -9.54
N THR A 122 -8.93 1.40 -10.45
CA THR A 122 -9.29 1.16 -11.86
C THR A 122 -8.35 0.21 -12.58
N ALA A 123 -7.06 0.19 -12.23
CA ALA A 123 -6.10 -0.76 -12.80
C ALA A 123 -6.40 -2.23 -12.46
N PHE A 124 -7.14 -2.48 -11.37
CA PHE A 124 -7.53 -3.82 -10.90
C PHE A 124 -9.04 -4.04 -10.87
N LEU A 125 -9.83 -3.12 -11.43
CA LEU A 125 -11.20 -3.42 -11.79
C LEU A 125 -11.17 -4.47 -12.89
N PRO A 126 -12.01 -5.51 -12.86
CA PRO A 126 -12.33 -6.19 -14.10
C PRO A 126 -12.80 -5.11 -15.09
N ASN A 127 -12.51 -5.26 -16.38
CA ASN A 127 -13.30 -4.53 -17.38
C ASN A 127 -14.75 -4.95 -17.08
N LEU A 128 -15.48 -4.14 -16.29
CA LEU A 128 -16.90 -4.27 -16.09
C LEU A 128 -17.47 -3.94 -17.47
N LYS A 129 -17.56 -4.96 -18.30
CA LYS A 129 -18.54 -4.99 -19.36
C LYS A 129 -19.89 -4.99 -18.64
N ASP A 130 -20.73 -4.06 -19.06
CA ASP A 130 -22.09 -3.81 -18.59
C ASP A 130 -22.88 -5.09 -18.27
#